data_AF-A0A3A5J9F0-F1
#
_entry.id   AF-A0A3A5J9F0-F1
#
_cell.length_a   1.000
_cell.length_b   1.000
_cell.length_c   1.000
_cell.angle_alpha   90.00
_cell.angle_beta   90.00
_cell.angle_gamma   90.00
#
_symmetry.space_group_name_H-M   'P 1'
#
loop_
_entity.id
_entity.type
_entity.pdbx_description
1 polymer ?
#
loop_
_entity_poly.entity_id
_entity_poly.type
_entity_poly.pdbx_seq_one_letter_code
_entity_poly.pdbx_strand_id
1 'polypeptide(L)'
;MRCCRSRMSHRHTEPGASLLTRNGPPHGGSVRVDSPWCQLWQAYGAPSRTALERHINRPGHDPRAVRDARGAVPEDRIVSSVIHPAATAAADDAFETTYRIDTATGQCYEIAVHRPRGPAPAGGFPALVVFDGNHTASLAREWLATRGLSEQVVLVGIGYPNTRDFNIVRRYHDFTPIADPAYPGSGGASRFADFVIDDVLEHVAGRIAIDASRLAVFGHSLGALAVLTLLMDKPAVFTDYWIASPALWWADDSYKPYIATYARAKTERRRRAHVLVTVGAAEQPVGPLGADAPARALRQRQRRMVDNARWLGARLASRADLTVIPQLIPGADHGQALRRGLCFGLGQWTANRRRAELATGTAPR
;
A
#
# COMPACT_ATOMS: atom_id res chain seq x y z
N MET A 1 3.50 -64.18 28.80
CA MET A 1 2.30 -65.04 28.93
C MET A 1 1.45 -64.88 27.66
N ARG A 2 1.11 -66.00 27.00
CA ARG A 2 0.03 -66.26 25.99
C ARG A 2 -0.15 -65.19 24.87
N CYS A 3 0.22 -65.39 23.61
CA CYS A 3 -0.20 -66.39 22.61
C CYS A 3 -1.70 -66.35 22.23
N CYS A 4 -2.03 -65.83 21.02
CA CYS A 4 -3.00 -66.35 20.02
C CYS A 4 -3.01 -65.39 18.80
N ARG A 5 -2.52 -65.80 17.60
CA ARG A 5 -3.21 -66.51 16.50
C ARG A 5 -4.42 -65.71 15.96
N SER A 6 -4.29 -65.01 14.84
CA SER A 6 -4.39 -65.44 13.42
C SER A 6 -5.83 -65.66 12.93
N ARG A 7 -6.20 -64.97 11.83
CA ARG A 7 -6.62 -65.60 10.55
C ARG A 7 -7.00 -64.56 9.49
N MET A 8 -6.53 -64.87 8.29
CA MET A 8 -6.89 -64.29 7.00
C MET A 8 -8.34 -64.63 6.61
N SER A 9 -8.95 -63.76 5.80
CA SER A 9 -9.87 -64.17 4.74
C SER A 9 -9.84 -63.13 3.61
N HIS A 10 -9.22 -63.50 2.50
CA HIS A 10 -9.44 -62.89 1.20
C HIS A 10 -10.75 -63.44 0.61
N ARG A 11 -11.55 -62.58 -0.03
CA ARG A 11 -11.98 -62.76 -1.44
C ARG A 11 -12.84 -61.59 -1.94
N HIS A 12 -12.30 -60.94 -2.96
CA HIS A 12 -12.91 -60.38 -4.18
C HIS A 12 -14.44 -60.29 -4.28
N THR A 13 -14.95 -59.12 -4.66
CA THR A 13 -15.44 -58.84 -6.04
C THR A 13 -15.98 -57.38 -6.14
N GLU A 14 -15.34 -56.57 -6.99
CA GLU A 14 -15.98 -55.45 -7.73
C GLU A 14 -16.76 -56.05 -8.94
N PRO A 15 -17.69 -55.36 -9.66
CA PRO A 15 -17.60 -53.93 -10.04
C PRO A 15 -18.90 -53.12 -10.25
N GLY A 16 -18.72 -51.79 -10.36
CA GLY A 16 -19.45 -50.96 -11.33
C GLY A 16 -20.66 -50.18 -10.81
N ALA A 17 -20.53 -48.85 -10.72
CA ALA A 17 -21.29 -47.91 -11.56
C ALA A 17 -20.96 -46.45 -11.20
N SER A 18 -20.59 -45.72 -12.25
CA SER A 18 -20.49 -44.26 -12.34
C SER A 18 -21.76 -43.56 -11.84
N LEU A 19 -21.60 -42.46 -11.10
CA LEU A 19 -22.52 -41.31 -11.14
C LEU A 19 -21.79 -40.03 -10.68
N LEU A 20 -21.58 -39.14 -11.64
CA LEU A 20 -21.38 -37.71 -11.44
C LEU A 20 -22.49 -37.15 -10.52
N THR A 21 -22.15 -36.26 -9.57
CA THR A 21 -22.71 -34.89 -9.48
C THR A 21 -22.26 -34.11 -8.24
N ARG A 22 -21.91 -32.84 -8.50
CA ARG A 22 -22.19 -31.61 -7.71
C ARG A 22 -21.50 -31.35 -6.35
N ASN A 23 -20.54 -30.41 -6.44
CA ASN A 23 -20.37 -29.19 -5.62
C ASN A 23 -21.33 -28.96 -4.44
N GLY A 24 -20.75 -28.81 -3.26
CA GLY A 24 -21.25 -27.99 -2.14
C GLY A 24 -20.06 -27.37 -1.39
N PRO A 25 -20.11 -26.08 -0.97
CA PRO A 25 -18.98 -25.43 -0.30
C PRO A 25 -18.95 -25.83 1.18
N PRO A 26 -17.77 -25.99 1.82
CA PRO A 26 -17.71 -26.10 3.27
C PRO A 26 -17.86 -24.70 3.90
N HIS A 27 -18.70 -24.66 4.93
CA HIS A 27 -19.10 -23.50 5.70
C HIS A 27 -17.95 -22.90 6.55
N GLY A 28 -17.95 -21.55 6.61
CA GLY A 28 -17.92 -20.78 7.85
C GLY A 28 -16.80 -21.04 8.85
N GLY A 29 -15.64 -20.42 8.64
CA GLY A 29 -14.73 -20.05 9.72
C GLY A 29 -15.11 -18.66 10.24
N SER A 30 -15.61 -18.57 11.47
CA SER A 30 -15.80 -17.28 12.16
C SER A 30 -14.43 -16.64 12.43
N VAL A 31 -14.10 -15.57 11.70
CA VAL A 31 -12.98 -14.70 12.04
C VAL A 31 -13.35 -13.93 13.32
N ARG A 32 -12.47 -13.94 14.33
CA ARG A 32 -12.69 -13.18 15.58
C ARG A 32 -12.73 -11.68 15.27
N VAL A 33 -13.78 -11.01 15.73
CA VAL A 33 -14.12 -9.61 15.39
C VAL A 33 -13.64 -8.61 16.47
N ASP A 34 -12.86 -9.06 17.45
CA ASP A 34 -12.54 -8.29 18.65
C ASP A 34 -11.27 -7.40 18.55
N SER A 35 -10.83 -7.09 17.33
CA SER A 35 -9.69 -6.19 17.12
C SER A 35 -10.12 -4.72 17.28
N PRO A 36 -9.34 -3.87 17.98
CA PRO A 36 -9.58 -2.43 18.04
C PRO A 36 -9.66 -1.76 16.65
N TRP A 37 -8.99 -2.32 15.64
CA TRP A 37 -9.05 -1.82 14.26
C TRP A 37 -10.33 -2.24 13.54
N CYS A 38 -10.78 -3.48 13.74
CA CYS A 38 -12.11 -3.93 13.29
C CYS A 38 -13.22 -3.11 13.97
N GLN A 39 -13.07 -2.78 15.24
CA GLN A 39 -14.03 -1.95 15.97
C GLN A 39 -13.99 -0.47 15.52
N LEU A 40 -12.80 0.09 15.24
CA LEU A 40 -12.66 1.40 14.58
C LEU A 40 -13.26 1.38 13.17
N TRP A 41 -13.15 0.28 12.43
CA TRP A 41 -13.78 0.13 11.13
C TRP A 41 -15.32 0.04 11.23
N GLN A 42 -15.84 -0.71 12.21
CA GLN A 42 -17.28 -0.89 12.42
C GLN A 42 -17.96 0.32 13.06
N ALA A 43 -17.34 0.98 14.04
CA ALA A 43 -17.88 2.14 14.75
C ALA A 43 -17.92 3.41 13.88
N TYR A 44 -17.17 3.44 12.78
CA TYR A 44 -17.08 4.58 11.87
C TYR A 44 -17.79 4.37 10.52
N GLY A 45 -18.53 3.26 10.37
CA GLY A 45 -19.43 3.01 9.25
C GLY A 45 -18.73 2.35 8.06
N ALA A 46 -19.01 1.07 7.84
CA ALA A 46 -18.67 0.41 6.59
C ALA A 46 -19.55 0.98 5.46
N PRO A 47 -19.01 1.53 4.36
CA PRO A 47 -19.79 1.64 3.15
C PRO A 47 -20.17 0.23 2.70
N SER A 48 -21.43 0.04 2.34
CA SER A 48 -21.87 -1.22 1.76
C SER A 48 -21.06 -1.49 0.48
N ARG A 49 -20.42 -2.67 0.41
CA ARG A 49 -19.74 -3.28 -0.76
C ARG A 49 -20.40 -2.97 -2.12
N THR A 50 -21.71 -2.74 -2.10
CA THR A 50 -22.60 -2.45 -3.23
C THR A 50 -22.42 -1.10 -3.96
N ALA A 51 -21.56 -0.16 -3.52
CA ALA A 51 -21.37 1.10 -4.24
C ALA A 51 -20.28 1.02 -5.33
N LEU A 52 -19.18 0.32 -5.06
CA LEU A 52 -18.05 0.15 -6.00
C LEU A 52 -18.28 -1.05 -6.94
N GLU A 53 -18.83 -2.16 -6.43
CA GLU A 53 -19.10 -3.38 -7.22
C GLU A 53 -20.17 -3.16 -8.31
N ARG A 54 -21.13 -2.24 -8.12
CA ARG A 54 -22.14 -1.90 -9.14
C ARG A 54 -21.59 -1.06 -10.29
N HIS A 55 -20.41 -0.46 -10.17
CA HIS A 55 -19.82 0.39 -11.20
C HIS A 55 -18.80 -0.32 -12.09
N ILE A 56 -18.23 -1.44 -11.63
CA ILE A 56 -17.21 -2.21 -12.35
C ILE A 56 -17.85 -3.07 -13.47
N ASN A 57 -19.14 -3.39 -13.38
CA ASN A 57 -19.85 -4.27 -14.34
C ASN A 57 -20.83 -3.52 -15.26
N ARG A 58 -20.38 -2.51 -16.02
CA ARG A 58 -21.16 -1.96 -17.14
C ARG A 58 -20.49 -2.31 -18.48
N PRO A 59 -21.13 -3.09 -19.37
CA PRO A 59 -20.58 -3.37 -20.69
C PRO A 59 -20.79 -2.16 -21.59
N GLY A 60 -19.71 -1.61 -22.15
CA GLY A 60 -19.80 -0.48 -23.07
C GLY A 60 -18.50 0.26 -23.31
N HIS A 61 -17.39 -0.44 -23.60
CA HIS A 61 -16.27 0.20 -24.28
C HIS A 61 -15.55 -0.81 -25.18
N ASP A 62 -15.53 -0.53 -26.48
CA ASP A 62 -14.85 -1.34 -27.49
C ASP A 62 -13.33 -1.08 -27.41
N PRO A 63 -12.50 -2.05 -26.98
CA PRO A 63 -11.06 -1.87 -26.82
C PRO A 63 -10.29 -1.89 -28.16
N ARG A 64 -10.96 -2.10 -29.30
CA ARG A 64 -10.29 -2.38 -30.59
C ARG A 64 -9.87 -1.13 -31.36
N ALA A 65 -10.25 0.08 -30.94
CA ALA A 65 -9.99 1.31 -31.70
C ALA A 65 -8.62 1.98 -31.42
N VAL A 66 -7.77 1.44 -30.53
CA VAL A 66 -6.45 2.03 -30.19
C VAL A 66 -5.31 1.08 -30.54
N ARG A 67 -5.43 0.35 -31.65
CA ARG A 67 -4.48 -0.74 -31.99
C ARG A 67 -3.34 -0.36 -32.93
N ASP A 68 -3.35 0.80 -33.57
CA ASP A 68 -2.44 1.07 -34.70
C ASP A 68 -1.32 2.11 -34.45
N ALA A 69 -0.88 2.34 -33.21
CA ALA A 69 0.28 3.23 -32.98
C ALA A 69 1.24 2.83 -31.84
N ARG A 70 1.15 1.61 -31.28
CA ARG A 70 2.06 1.17 -30.22
C ARG A 70 2.82 -0.06 -30.68
N GLY A 71 3.90 0.18 -31.42
CA GLY A 71 4.93 -0.84 -31.61
C GLY A 71 5.36 -1.37 -30.23
N ALA A 72 5.35 -2.68 -30.07
CA ALA A 72 5.88 -3.35 -28.89
C ALA A 72 7.31 -2.85 -28.67
N VAL A 73 7.55 -2.15 -27.56
CA VAL A 73 8.90 -1.76 -27.16
C VAL A 73 9.55 -2.98 -26.49
N PRO A 74 10.75 -3.40 -26.90
CA PRO A 74 11.41 -4.56 -26.33
C PRO A 74 11.72 -4.39 -24.84
N GLU A 75 11.76 -5.52 -24.17
CA GLU A 75 12.23 -5.69 -22.80
C GLU A 75 13.74 -5.42 -22.70
N ASP A 76 14.13 -4.26 -22.17
CA ASP A 76 15.51 -4.05 -21.74
C ASP A 76 15.54 -3.66 -20.26
N ARG A 77 15.84 -4.67 -19.45
CA ARG A 77 16.05 -4.66 -17.99
C ARG A 77 14.79 -4.46 -17.14
N ILE A 78 14.03 -5.54 -16.97
CA ILE A 78 13.48 -5.86 -15.66
C ILE A 78 14.68 -5.92 -14.71
N VAL A 79 14.99 -4.81 -14.02
CA VAL A 79 15.83 -4.86 -12.82
C VAL A 79 14.98 -5.53 -11.76
N SER A 80 14.89 -6.85 -11.85
CA SER A 80 14.46 -7.70 -10.77
C SER A 80 15.57 -7.62 -9.73
N SER A 81 15.39 -6.86 -8.65
CA SER A 81 16.19 -7.05 -7.45
C SER A 81 15.62 -8.19 -6.59
N VAL A 82 15.08 -9.24 -7.23
CA VAL A 82 14.77 -10.51 -6.57
C VAL A 82 16.09 -11.26 -6.44
N ILE A 83 16.54 -11.43 -5.20
CA ILE A 83 17.74 -12.20 -4.91
C ILE A 83 17.32 -13.66 -4.72
N HIS A 84 17.89 -14.59 -5.49
CA HIS A 84 17.85 -16.03 -5.21
C HIS A 84 18.77 -16.38 -4.02
N PRO A 85 18.50 -17.46 -3.27
CA PRO A 85 18.75 -17.56 -1.85
C PRO A 85 20.23 -17.80 -1.52
N ALA A 86 20.97 -16.72 -1.23
CA ALA A 86 22.16 -16.73 -0.38
C ALA A 86 22.52 -15.32 0.13
N ALA A 87 21.56 -14.39 0.17
CA ALA A 87 21.74 -13.18 0.95
C ALA A 87 21.11 -13.41 2.31
N THR A 88 21.87 -14.03 3.21
CA THR A 88 21.76 -13.65 4.62
C THR A 88 22.08 -12.16 4.67
N ALA A 89 21.03 -11.34 4.53
CA ALA A 89 21.10 -9.95 4.94
C ALA A 89 21.68 -9.99 6.35
N ALA A 90 22.78 -9.27 6.59
CA ALA A 90 23.08 -8.86 7.93
C ALA A 90 21.79 -8.22 8.44
N ALA A 91 21.10 -8.92 9.35
CA ALA A 91 19.88 -8.41 9.93
C ALA A 91 20.24 -7.04 10.48
N ASP A 92 19.65 -5.99 9.94
CA ASP A 92 19.68 -4.69 10.57
C ASP A 92 19.00 -4.92 11.92
N ASP A 93 19.79 -5.06 12.99
CA ASP A 93 19.34 -5.37 14.36
C ASP A 93 18.27 -4.38 14.88
N ALA A 94 18.13 -3.29 14.14
CA ALA A 94 17.17 -2.25 14.29
C ALA A 94 15.72 -2.72 14.04
N PHE A 95 15.47 -3.69 13.16
CA PHE A 95 14.12 -4.15 12.78
C PHE A 95 13.82 -5.58 13.24
N GLU A 96 12.65 -5.78 13.84
CA GLU A 96 12.04 -7.10 13.99
C GLU A 96 11.37 -7.46 12.67
N THR A 97 11.92 -8.41 11.92
CA THR A 97 11.34 -8.90 10.68
C THR A 97 10.49 -10.14 10.92
N THR A 98 9.23 -10.07 10.52
CA THR A 98 8.28 -11.19 10.57
C THR A 98 7.69 -11.45 9.20
N TYR A 99 7.12 -12.63 9.00
CA TYR A 99 6.44 -12.99 7.76
C TYR A 99 4.94 -13.17 8.00
N ARG A 100 4.13 -12.56 7.15
CA ARG A 100 2.66 -12.60 7.22
C ARG A 100 2.12 -13.18 5.93
N ILE A 101 1.27 -14.19 6.04
CA ILE A 101 0.53 -14.75 4.91
C ILE A 101 -0.83 -14.08 4.89
N ASP A 102 -1.18 -13.41 3.79
CA ASP A 102 -2.56 -13.02 3.51
C ASP A 102 -3.37 -14.31 3.37
N THR A 103 -4.28 -14.53 4.32
CA THR A 103 -5.06 -15.76 4.40
C THR A 103 -6.03 -15.96 3.23
N ALA A 104 -6.43 -14.89 2.52
CA ALA A 104 -7.34 -15.04 1.37
C ALA A 104 -6.61 -15.26 0.05
N THR A 105 -5.37 -14.80 -0.09
CA THR A 105 -4.59 -14.93 -1.34
C THR A 105 -3.46 -15.96 -1.24
N GLY A 106 -3.08 -16.36 -0.02
CA GLY A 106 -1.91 -17.18 0.24
C GLY A 106 -0.58 -16.45 0.04
N GLN A 107 -0.61 -15.15 -0.27
CA GLN A 107 0.61 -14.37 -0.53
C GLN A 107 1.36 -14.09 0.77
N CYS A 108 2.66 -14.37 0.77
CA CYS A 108 3.54 -14.09 1.91
C CYS A 108 4.21 -12.72 1.75
N TYR A 109 4.15 -11.90 2.79
CA TYR A 109 4.74 -10.57 2.92
C TYR A 109 5.79 -10.55 4.02
N GLU A 110 6.79 -9.69 3.86
CA GLU A 110 7.79 -9.40 4.87
C GLU A 110 7.38 -8.12 5.61
N ILE A 111 7.22 -8.21 6.92
CA ILE A 111 6.83 -7.08 7.78
C ILE A 111 8.02 -6.75 8.67
N ALA A 112 8.67 -5.62 8.38
CA ALA A 112 9.78 -5.09 9.16
C ALA A 112 9.25 -4.05 10.16
N VAL A 113 9.38 -4.32 11.45
CA VAL A 113 8.89 -3.43 12.51
C VAL A 113 10.04 -2.85 13.30
N HIS A 114 10.16 -1.52 13.30
CA HIS A 114 10.94 -0.84 14.33
C HIS A 114 10.03 -0.48 15.49
N ARG A 115 10.36 -1.02 16.66
CA ARG A 115 9.71 -0.70 17.92
C ARG A 115 10.62 0.21 18.76
N PRO A 116 10.13 1.39 19.19
CA PRO A 116 10.79 2.15 20.25
C PRO A 116 11.01 1.33 21.52
N ARG A 117 12.17 1.45 22.16
CA ARG A 117 12.56 0.68 23.35
C ARG A 117 11.97 1.25 24.64
N GLY A 118 11.64 2.55 24.65
CA GLY A 118 11.08 3.24 25.81
C GLY A 118 9.62 2.83 26.13
N PRO A 119 9.09 3.25 27.29
CA PRO A 119 7.68 3.05 27.60
C PRO A 119 6.80 3.78 26.58
N ALA A 120 5.66 3.17 26.23
CA ALA A 120 4.69 3.81 25.36
C ALA A 120 4.09 5.06 26.05
N PRO A 121 3.85 6.16 25.31
CA PRO A 121 3.02 7.25 25.80
C PRO A 121 1.63 6.73 26.20
N ALA A 122 0.91 7.48 27.04
CA ALA A 122 -0.41 7.06 27.55
C ALA A 122 -1.43 6.73 26.43
N GLY A 123 -1.34 7.41 25.29
CA GLY A 123 -2.19 7.14 24.10
C GLY A 123 -1.59 6.13 23.10
N GLY A 124 -0.42 5.55 23.39
CA GLY A 124 0.35 4.73 22.46
C GLY A 124 1.38 5.52 21.66
N PHE A 125 2.22 4.80 20.92
CA PHE A 125 3.16 5.37 19.97
C PHE A 125 2.46 5.82 18.69
N PRO A 126 2.81 6.99 18.12
CA PRO A 126 2.46 7.25 16.73
C PRO A 126 3.17 6.23 15.83
N ALA A 127 2.53 5.88 14.71
CA ALA A 127 3.05 4.88 13.80
C ALA A 127 3.06 5.35 12.34
N LEU A 128 4.10 4.96 11.60
CA LEU A 128 4.24 5.18 10.18
C LEU A 128 4.32 3.82 9.47
N VAL A 129 3.38 3.57 8.57
CA VAL A 129 3.40 2.46 7.63
C VAL A 129 4.07 2.91 6.33
N VAL A 130 5.02 2.15 5.81
CA VAL A 130 5.67 2.43 4.53
C VAL A 130 5.56 1.24 3.59
N PHE A 131 5.15 1.49 2.35
CA PHE A 131 5.14 0.51 1.27
C PHE A 131 6.50 0.42 0.57
N ASP A 132 6.69 -0.64 -0.23
CA ASP A 132 8.02 -1.01 -0.74
C ASP A 132 9.03 -1.10 0.44
N GLY A 133 8.60 -1.78 1.52
CA GLY A 133 9.23 -1.71 2.84
C GLY A 133 10.68 -2.20 2.89
N ASN A 134 11.06 -3.12 1.99
CA ASN A 134 12.43 -3.62 1.89
C ASN A 134 13.45 -2.48 1.67
N HIS A 135 13.05 -1.42 0.95
CA HIS A 135 13.87 -0.22 0.73
C HIS A 135 13.45 0.95 1.64
N THR A 136 12.16 1.24 1.70
CA THR A 136 11.64 2.49 2.27
C THR A 136 11.74 2.55 3.79
N ALA A 137 11.71 1.40 4.49
CA ALA A 137 11.79 1.36 5.94
C ALA A 137 13.14 1.87 6.46
N SER A 138 14.26 1.40 5.88
CA SER A 138 15.58 1.86 6.29
C SER A 138 15.78 3.36 6.06
N LEU A 139 15.24 3.92 4.97
CA LEU A 139 15.28 5.37 4.71
C LEU A 139 14.50 6.18 5.75
N ALA A 140 13.29 5.72 6.13
CA ALA A 140 12.51 6.38 7.16
C ALA A 140 13.23 6.34 8.51
N ARG A 141 13.81 5.18 8.85
CA ARG A 141 14.60 5.01 10.07
C ARG A 141 15.81 5.92 10.12
N GLU A 142 16.62 5.94 9.06
CA GLU A 142 17.81 6.79 8.97
C GLU A 142 17.45 8.26 9.25
N TRP A 143 16.37 8.73 8.64
CA TRP A 143 15.89 10.10 8.86
C TRP A 143 15.48 10.37 10.32
N LEU A 144 14.79 9.41 10.95
CA LEU A 144 14.39 9.50 12.36
C LEU A 144 15.60 9.45 13.31
N ALA A 145 16.52 8.53 13.08
CA ALA A 145 17.72 8.33 13.91
C ALA A 145 18.63 9.57 13.88
N THR A 146 18.88 10.15 12.71
CA THR A 146 19.67 11.38 12.55
C THR A 146 19.06 12.61 13.25
N ARG A 147 17.83 12.51 13.75
CA ARG A 147 17.12 13.56 14.48
C ARG A 147 16.78 13.19 15.93
N GLY A 148 17.24 12.03 16.41
CA GLY A 148 16.90 11.53 17.75
C GLY A 148 15.42 11.17 17.93
N LEU A 149 14.73 10.81 16.85
CA LEU A 149 13.29 10.53 16.82
C LEU A 149 12.94 9.04 16.65
N SER A 150 13.93 8.15 16.48
CA SER A 150 13.68 6.71 16.29
C SER A 150 12.90 6.11 17.46
N GLU A 151 13.20 6.54 18.69
CA GLU A 151 12.53 6.05 19.90
C GLU A 151 11.15 6.70 20.16
N GLN A 152 10.59 7.44 19.19
CA GLN A 152 9.32 8.15 19.36
C GLN A 152 8.22 7.69 18.41
N VAL A 153 8.55 6.84 17.44
CA VAL A 153 7.67 6.44 16.33
C VAL A 153 7.85 4.95 16.06
N VAL A 154 6.75 4.22 15.97
CA VAL A 154 6.76 2.86 15.43
C VAL A 154 6.82 2.94 13.91
N LEU A 155 7.76 2.25 13.30
CA LEU A 155 7.86 2.17 11.83
C LEU A 155 7.52 0.76 11.39
N VAL A 156 6.60 0.64 10.43
CA VAL A 156 6.15 -0.63 9.86
C VAL A 156 6.42 -0.61 8.37
N GLY A 157 7.43 -1.35 7.92
CA GLY A 157 7.71 -1.59 6.52
C GLY A 157 6.95 -2.81 6.01
N ILE A 158 6.15 -2.63 4.96
CA ILE A 158 5.47 -3.74 4.27
C ILE A 158 6.21 -4.00 2.97
N GLY A 159 6.93 -5.11 2.94
CA GLY A 159 7.74 -5.55 1.81
C GLY A 159 7.45 -7.01 1.44
N TYR A 160 8.40 -7.59 0.73
CA TYR A 160 8.30 -8.92 0.17
C TYR A 160 9.50 -9.77 0.59
N PRO A 161 9.30 -11.08 0.86
CA PRO A 161 10.41 -11.99 1.09
C PRO A 161 11.40 -11.99 -0.09
N ASN A 162 12.67 -12.24 0.19
CA ASN A 162 13.76 -12.37 -0.80
C ASN A 162 13.89 -11.16 -1.74
N THR A 163 13.57 -9.98 -1.24
CA THR A 163 13.58 -8.72 -2.02
C THR A 163 14.52 -7.74 -1.34
N ARG A 164 15.47 -7.20 -2.10
CA ARG A 164 16.39 -6.16 -1.58
C ARG A 164 15.75 -4.79 -1.61
N ASP A 165 15.36 -4.33 -2.80
CA ASP A 165 14.83 -2.98 -2.98
C ASP A 165 13.34 -3.02 -3.34
N PHE A 166 13.00 -3.58 -4.51
CA PHE A 166 11.63 -3.60 -5.02
C PHE A 166 11.29 -4.95 -5.64
N ASN A 167 10.07 -5.43 -5.37
CA ASN A 167 9.52 -6.59 -6.06
C ASN A 167 8.57 -6.14 -7.17
N ILE A 168 9.10 -6.01 -8.39
CA ILE A 168 8.38 -5.40 -9.52
C ILE A 168 7.08 -6.13 -9.86
N VAL A 169 7.07 -7.47 -9.81
CA VAL A 169 5.87 -8.24 -10.14
C VAL A 169 4.81 -8.09 -9.06
N ARG A 170 5.18 -8.27 -7.79
CA ARG A 170 4.21 -8.19 -6.69
C ARG A 170 3.65 -6.78 -6.51
N ARG A 171 4.46 -5.74 -6.68
CA ARG A 171 3.98 -4.36 -6.56
C ARG A 171 3.03 -3.95 -7.69
N TYR A 172 3.11 -4.55 -8.88
CA TYR A 172 2.08 -4.36 -9.91
C TYR A 172 0.75 -4.98 -9.46
N HIS A 173 0.76 -6.16 -8.85
CA HIS A 173 -0.44 -6.75 -8.26
C HIS A 173 -0.98 -5.87 -7.12
N ASP A 174 -0.19 -5.64 -6.09
CA ASP A 174 -0.65 -5.09 -4.82
C ASP A 174 -0.95 -3.61 -4.86
N PHE A 175 -0.31 -2.83 -5.73
CA PHE A 175 -0.41 -1.38 -5.64
C PHE A 175 -1.27 -0.74 -6.74
N THR A 176 -1.73 -1.51 -7.71
CA THR A 176 -2.52 -0.95 -8.81
C THR A 176 -4.01 -1.16 -8.56
N PRO A 177 -4.83 -0.09 -8.59
CA PRO A 177 -6.27 -0.19 -8.36
C PRO A 177 -7.04 -0.68 -9.59
N ILE A 178 -6.48 -0.48 -10.78
CA ILE A 178 -7.07 -0.88 -12.06
C ILE A 178 -6.13 -1.90 -12.70
N ALA A 179 -6.66 -3.04 -13.13
CA ALA A 179 -5.88 -4.00 -13.89
C ALA A 179 -5.49 -3.41 -15.26
N ASP A 180 -4.23 -3.54 -15.61
CA ASP A 180 -3.70 -3.20 -16.94
C ASP A 180 -3.45 -4.51 -17.71
N PRO A 181 -4.06 -4.73 -18.88
CA PRO A 181 -3.82 -5.92 -19.69
C PRO A 181 -2.35 -6.14 -20.07
N ALA A 182 -1.55 -5.08 -20.12
CA ALA A 182 -0.11 -5.18 -20.36
C ALA A 182 0.66 -5.80 -19.17
N TYR A 183 0.04 -5.85 -17.99
CA TYR A 183 0.60 -6.40 -16.77
C TYR A 183 -0.40 -7.39 -16.12
N PRO A 184 -0.49 -8.64 -16.63
CA PRO A 184 -1.38 -9.65 -16.07
C PRO A 184 -1.15 -9.85 -14.57
N GLY A 185 -2.24 -9.91 -13.81
CA GLY A 185 -2.19 -9.99 -12.34
C GLY A 185 -2.09 -8.64 -11.63
N SER A 186 -2.14 -7.52 -12.34
CA SER A 186 -2.38 -6.20 -11.72
C SER A 186 -3.83 -6.02 -11.28
N GLY A 187 -4.13 -4.97 -10.48
CA GLY A 187 -5.48 -4.62 -10.03
C GLY A 187 -5.81 -5.02 -8.58
N GLY A 188 -4.83 -5.43 -7.78
CA GLY A 188 -5.02 -5.98 -6.44
C GLY A 188 -5.09 -4.95 -5.30
N ALA A 189 -5.06 -3.64 -5.57
CA ALA A 189 -4.87 -2.64 -4.51
C ALA A 189 -5.95 -2.63 -3.41
N SER A 190 -7.21 -2.89 -3.73
CA SER A 190 -8.26 -2.96 -2.70
C SER A 190 -8.07 -4.19 -1.80
N ARG A 191 -7.61 -5.33 -2.34
CA ARG A 191 -7.29 -6.51 -1.53
C ARG A 191 -6.07 -6.26 -0.66
N PHE A 192 -5.03 -5.64 -1.22
CA PHE A 192 -3.85 -5.26 -0.46
C PHE A 192 -4.22 -4.28 0.68
N ALA A 193 -5.15 -3.35 0.45
CA ALA A 193 -5.67 -2.47 1.49
C ALA A 193 -6.36 -3.22 2.64
N ASP A 194 -7.13 -4.28 2.34
CA ASP A 194 -7.69 -5.17 3.38
C ASP A 194 -6.56 -5.84 4.18
N PHE A 195 -5.57 -6.44 3.51
CA PHE A 195 -4.42 -7.06 4.17
C PHE A 195 -3.65 -6.10 5.09
N VAL A 196 -3.40 -4.87 4.64
CA VAL A 196 -2.72 -3.85 5.47
C VAL A 196 -3.46 -3.64 6.79
N ILE A 197 -4.79 -3.62 6.77
CA ILE A 197 -5.59 -3.34 7.96
C ILE A 197 -5.77 -4.61 8.79
N ASP A 198 -6.35 -5.63 8.18
CA ASP A 198 -6.87 -6.82 8.85
C ASP A 198 -5.73 -7.75 9.31
N ASP A 199 -4.60 -7.75 8.62
CA ASP A 199 -3.46 -8.61 8.97
C ASP A 199 -2.31 -7.84 9.59
N VAL A 200 -1.88 -6.73 8.98
CA VAL A 200 -0.64 -6.05 9.41
C VAL A 200 -0.90 -5.16 10.63
N LEU A 201 -1.86 -4.23 10.55
CA LEU A 201 -2.13 -3.31 11.66
C LEU A 201 -2.65 -4.03 12.90
N GLU A 202 -3.49 -5.06 12.74
CA GLU A 202 -3.94 -5.89 13.87
C GLU A 202 -2.77 -6.61 14.54
N HIS A 203 -1.89 -7.21 13.74
CA HIS A 203 -0.72 -7.92 14.26
C HIS A 203 0.22 -6.99 15.04
N VAL A 204 0.47 -5.79 14.53
CA VAL A 204 1.34 -4.80 15.18
C VAL A 204 0.70 -4.27 16.46
N ALA A 205 -0.58 -3.89 16.42
CA ALA A 205 -1.26 -3.33 17.59
C ALA A 205 -1.50 -4.34 18.71
N GLY A 206 -1.58 -5.64 18.40
CA GLY A 206 -1.61 -6.70 19.41
C GLY A 206 -0.32 -6.83 20.23
N ARG A 207 0.78 -6.22 19.77
CA ARG A 207 2.12 -6.34 20.39
C ARG A 207 2.70 -5.01 20.86
N ILE A 208 2.27 -3.92 20.25
CA ILE A 208 2.77 -2.56 20.48
C ILE A 208 1.58 -1.63 20.66
N ALA A 209 1.57 -0.85 21.74
CA ALA A 209 0.55 0.17 21.94
C ALA A 209 0.68 1.26 20.87
N ILE A 210 -0.24 1.29 19.90
CA ILE A 210 -0.30 2.27 18.82
C ILE A 210 -1.39 3.29 19.10
N ASP A 211 -1.06 4.56 18.88
CA ASP A 211 -2.02 5.64 18.88
C ASP A 211 -2.74 5.72 17.52
N ALA A 212 -3.96 5.21 17.45
CA ALA A 212 -4.77 5.24 16.23
C ALA A 212 -5.11 6.66 15.75
N SER A 213 -4.96 7.69 16.59
CA SER A 213 -5.13 9.10 16.20
C SER A 213 -3.88 9.72 15.58
N ARG A 214 -2.77 8.96 15.51
CA ARG A 214 -1.49 9.38 14.92
C ARG A 214 -0.90 8.25 14.07
N LEU A 215 -1.65 7.86 13.05
CA LEU A 215 -1.28 6.79 12.13
C LEU A 215 -1.09 7.36 10.71
N ALA A 216 0.14 7.25 10.22
CA ALA A 216 0.54 7.71 8.89
C ALA A 216 0.82 6.54 7.95
N VAL A 217 0.58 6.73 6.66
CA VAL A 217 0.99 5.80 5.60
C VAL A 217 1.69 6.53 4.46
N PHE A 218 2.77 5.94 3.96
CA PHE A 218 3.55 6.46 2.84
C PHE A 218 3.69 5.44 1.71
N GLY A 219 3.55 5.95 0.49
CA GLY A 219 3.82 5.19 -0.73
C GLY A 219 4.36 6.09 -1.83
N HIS A 220 5.20 5.51 -2.68
CA HIS A 220 5.82 6.19 -3.83
C HIS A 220 5.44 5.50 -5.14
N SER A 221 5.24 6.26 -6.21
CA SER A 221 4.98 5.73 -7.56
C SER A 221 3.71 4.89 -7.61
N LEU A 222 3.80 3.56 -7.81
CA LEU A 222 2.66 2.66 -7.67
C LEU A 222 2.18 2.57 -6.23
N GLY A 223 3.08 2.53 -5.24
CA GLY A 223 2.70 2.51 -3.83
C GLY A 223 1.86 3.73 -3.43
N ALA A 224 2.05 4.87 -4.09
CA ALA A 224 1.20 6.04 -3.91
C ALA A 224 -0.25 5.81 -4.40
N LEU A 225 -0.47 4.95 -5.40
CA LEU A 225 -1.81 4.51 -5.80
C LEU A 225 -2.42 3.61 -4.72
N ALA A 226 -1.66 2.71 -4.11
CA ALA A 226 -2.13 1.90 -2.98
C ALA A 226 -2.53 2.75 -1.77
N VAL A 227 -1.76 3.80 -1.46
CA VAL A 227 -2.11 4.78 -0.41
C VAL A 227 -3.39 5.54 -0.77
N LEU A 228 -3.55 5.91 -2.04
CA LEU A 228 -4.77 6.54 -2.52
C LEU A 228 -5.98 5.60 -2.42
N THR A 229 -5.80 4.30 -2.72
CA THR A 229 -6.81 3.27 -2.49
C THR A 229 -7.18 3.18 -1.01
N LEU A 230 -6.21 3.16 -0.08
CA LEU A 230 -6.51 3.22 1.36
C LEU A 230 -7.29 4.48 1.77
N LEU A 231 -6.95 5.64 1.21
CA LEU A 231 -7.68 6.88 1.49
C LEU A 231 -9.13 6.82 1.02
N MET A 232 -9.38 6.19 -0.12
CA MET A 232 -10.69 6.12 -0.75
C MET A 232 -11.56 5.00 -0.17
N ASP A 233 -11.01 3.80 0.00
CA ASP A 233 -11.74 2.60 0.41
C ASP A 233 -11.80 2.46 1.94
N LYS A 234 -10.81 3.00 2.66
CA LYS A 234 -10.62 2.84 4.11
C LYS A 234 -10.36 4.19 4.80
N PRO A 235 -11.26 5.18 4.61
CA PRO A 235 -11.01 6.56 5.04
C PRO A 235 -10.94 6.72 6.57
N ALA A 236 -11.36 5.77 7.40
CA ALA A 236 -11.30 5.97 8.86
C ALA A 236 -9.96 5.57 9.50
N VAL A 237 -9.06 4.88 8.78
CA VAL A 237 -7.92 4.17 9.39
C VAL A 237 -6.72 5.08 9.65
N PHE A 238 -6.26 5.81 8.64
CA PHE A 238 -5.09 6.67 8.74
C PHE A 238 -5.50 8.14 8.95
N THR A 239 -4.67 8.87 9.68
CA THR A 239 -4.81 10.32 9.86
C THR A 239 -3.97 11.10 8.85
N ASP A 240 -2.88 10.50 8.36
CA ASP A 240 -1.92 11.11 7.46
C ASP A 240 -1.63 10.18 6.26
N TYR A 241 -1.92 10.64 5.05
CA TYR A 241 -1.69 9.91 3.79
C TYR A 241 -0.64 10.63 2.97
N TRP A 242 0.52 10.02 2.79
CA TRP A 242 1.65 10.61 2.05
C TRP A 242 1.79 9.92 0.69
N ILE A 243 1.33 10.63 -0.33
CA ILE A 243 1.22 10.18 -1.71
C ILE A 243 2.36 10.82 -2.50
N ALA A 244 3.45 10.09 -2.71
CA ALA A 244 4.63 10.59 -3.42
C ALA A 244 4.68 10.12 -4.88
N SER A 245 4.75 11.08 -5.80
CA SER A 245 4.84 10.87 -7.25
C SER A 245 3.82 9.84 -7.77
N PRO A 246 2.50 10.05 -7.54
CA PRO A 246 1.48 9.06 -7.81
C PRO A 246 1.43 8.71 -9.30
N ALA A 247 1.59 7.42 -9.62
CA ALA A 247 1.62 6.90 -10.98
C ALA A 247 0.23 6.88 -11.66
N LEU A 248 -0.49 8.00 -11.66
CA LEU A 248 -1.85 8.12 -12.22
C LEU A 248 -1.93 7.91 -13.73
N TRP A 249 -0.80 7.81 -14.42
CA TRP A 249 -0.73 7.40 -15.83
C TRP A 249 -0.98 5.91 -16.04
N TRP A 250 -0.95 5.12 -14.97
CA TRP A 250 -1.23 3.69 -14.99
C TRP A 250 -2.57 3.37 -15.67
N ALA A 251 -2.61 2.30 -16.47
CA ALA A 251 -3.79 1.87 -17.22
C ALA A 251 -4.46 3.03 -17.98
N ASP A 252 -3.69 3.83 -18.72
CA ASP A 252 -4.17 4.96 -19.52
C ASP A 252 -5.07 5.94 -18.71
N ASP A 253 -4.62 6.36 -17.52
CA ASP A 253 -5.33 7.26 -16.59
C ASP A 253 -6.64 6.71 -15.97
N SER A 254 -6.91 5.40 -16.09
CA SER A 254 -8.22 4.82 -15.75
C SER A 254 -8.66 4.97 -14.29
N TYR A 255 -7.76 5.33 -13.36
CA TYR A 255 -8.15 5.57 -11.97
C TYR A 255 -8.75 6.97 -11.72
N LYS A 256 -8.53 7.94 -12.63
CA LYS A 256 -9.00 9.33 -12.45
C LYS A 256 -10.51 9.47 -12.28
N PRO A 257 -11.38 8.75 -13.01
CA PRO A 257 -12.83 8.82 -12.79
C PRO A 257 -13.23 8.44 -11.36
N TYR A 258 -12.61 7.42 -10.77
CA TYR A 258 -12.88 6.99 -9.39
C TYR A 258 -12.48 8.06 -8.38
N ILE A 259 -11.30 8.67 -8.58
CA ILE A 259 -10.84 9.80 -7.75
C ILE A 259 -11.79 11.00 -7.87
N ALA A 260 -12.29 11.30 -9.07
CA ALA A 260 -13.22 12.40 -9.29
C ALA A 260 -14.58 12.14 -8.61
N THR A 261 -15.06 10.89 -8.64
CA THR A 261 -16.26 10.47 -7.90
C THR A 261 -16.03 10.61 -6.40
N TYR A 262 -14.91 10.10 -5.87
CA TYR A 262 -14.55 10.25 -4.46
C TYR A 262 -14.47 11.71 -4.05
N ALA A 263 -13.84 12.59 -4.84
CA ALA A 263 -13.73 14.02 -4.54
C ALA A 263 -15.08 14.72 -4.35
N ARG A 264 -16.16 14.21 -4.98
CA ARG A 264 -17.51 14.77 -4.88
C ARG A 264 -18.42 14.04 -3.88
N ALA A 265 -18.02 12.85 -3.45
CA ALA A 265 -18.80 12.04 -2.52
C ALA A 265 -18.90 12.72 -1.14
N LYS A 266 -20.02 12.52 -0.45
CA LYS A 266 -20.17 12.95 0.96
C LYS A 266 -19.05 12.31 1.80
N THR A 267 -18.64 13.02 2.84
CA THR A 267 -17.64 12.48 3.76
C THR A 267 -18.25 11.47 4.71
N GLU A 268 -17.57 10.35 4.89
CA GLU A 268 -17.80 9.37 5.95
C GLU A 268 -16.86 9.62 7.15
N ARG A 269 -15.93 10.57 7.03
CA ARG A 269 -14.94 10.87 8.07
C ARG A 269 -15.53 11.80 9.13
N ARG A 270 -15.37 11.40 10.38
CA ARG A 270 -15.63 12.26 11.55
C ARG A 270 -14.49 13.24 11.83
N ARG A 271 -13.26 12.90 11.43
CA ARG A 271 -12.05 13.70 11.63
C ARG A 271 -11.37 13.99 10.31
N ARG A 272 -10.88 15.22 10.18
CA ARG A 272 -10.12 15.65 9.01
C ARG A 272 -8.82 14.84 8.88
N ALA A 273 -8.51 14.35 7.69
CA ALA A 273 -7.21 13.73 7.39
C ALA A 273 -6.25 14.73 6.75
N HIS A 274 -4.96 14.51 6.95
CA HIS A 274 -3.89 15.20 6.24
C HIS A 274 -3.48 14.38 5.01
N VAL A 275 -3.46 15.01 3.84
CA VAL A 275 -3.02 14.37 2.59
C VAL A 275 -1.85 15.17 2.05
N LEU A 276 -0.67 14.58 2.06
CA LEU A 276 0.52 15.14 1.44
C LEU A 276 0.64 14.56 0.03
N VAL A 277 0.59 15.41 -1.00
CA VAL A 277 0.85 15.00 -2.38
C VAL A 277 2.18 15.61 -2.82
N THR A 278 3.22 14.78 -2.93
CA THR A 278 4.55 15.24 -3.35
C THR A 278 4.87 14.79 -4.76
N VAL A 279 5.69 15.56 -5.48
CA VAL A 279 6.23 15.17 -6.80
C VAL A 279 7.55 15.89 -7.06
N GLY A 280 8.51 15.21 -7.66
CA GLY A 280 9.77 15.80 -8.12
C GLY A 280 9.59 16.69 -9.34
N ALA A 281 10.20 17.88 -9.32
CA ALA A 281 10.08 18.84 -10.41
C ALA A 281 10.69 18.33 -11.74
N ALA A 282 11.70 17.46 -11.68
CA ALA A 282 12.37 16.91 -12.85
C ALA A 282 11.70 15.63 -13.39
N GLU A 283 10.55 15.21 -12.83
CA GLU A 283 9.82 14.03 -13.30
C GLU A 283 9.05 14.24 -14.60
N GLN A 284 8.92 15.50 -15.03
CA GLN A 284 8.24 15.89 -16.24
C GLN A 284 9.04 16.99 -16.96
N PRO A 285 9.48 16.76 -18.20
CA PRO A 285 10.14 17.79 -19.00
C PRO A 285 9.23 19.02 -19.18
N VAL A 286 9.81 20.21 -19.03
CA VAL A 286 9.15 21.49 -19.29
C VAL A 286 9.47 21.93 -20.73
N GLY A 287 8.45 22.40 -21.46
CA GLY A 287 8.61 22.89 -22.83
C GLY A 287 8.51 21.81 -23.91
N PRO A 288 8.69 22.19 -25.19
CA PRO A 288 8.67 21.26 -26.32
C PRO A 288 9.87 20.31 -26.24
N LEU A 289 9.66 19.05 -26.61
CA LEU A 289 10.74 18.11 -26.87
C LEU A 289 11.06 18.15 -28.36
N GLY A 290 12.35 18.20 -28.72
CA GLY A 290 12.79 18.10 -30.11
C GLY A 290 12.50 16.71 -30.71
N ALA A 291 12.58 16.60 -32.03
CA ALA A 291 12.36 15.34 -32.75
C ALA A 291 13.32 14.22 -32.28
N ASP A 292 14.56 14.58 -31.92
CA ASP A 292 15.60 13.66 -31.46
C ASP A 292 15.60 13.45 -29.94
N ALA A 293 14.49 13.78 -29.25
CA ALA A 293 14.43 13.64 -27.80
C ALA A 293 14.63 12.17 -27.37
N PRO A 294 15.42 11.92 -26.31
CA PRO A 294 15.67 10.56 -25.88
C PRO A 294 14.37 9.89 -25.44
N ALA A 295 14.23 8.58 -25.70
CA ALA A 295 13.02 7.81 -25.38
C ALA A 295 12.58 7.96 -23.91
N ARG A 296 13.54 8.15 -22.99
CA ARG A 296 13.27 8.45 -21.57
C ARG A 296 12.51 9.77 -21.38
N ALA A 297 12.85 10.83 -22.11
CA ALA A 297 12.16 12.12 -22.03
C ALA A 297 10.74 12.03 -22.61
N LEU A 298 10.55 11.31 -23.71
CA LEU A 298 9.23 11.04 -24.30
C LEU A 298 8.32 10.29 -23.30
N ARG A 299 8.83 9.23 -22.66
CA ARG A 299 8.08 8.50 -21.62
C ARG A 299 7.73 9.38 -20.43
N GLN A 300 8.65 10.20 -19.94
CA GLN A 300 8.36 11.13 -18.84
C GLN A 300 7.28 12.14 -19.21
N ARG A 301 7.31 12.66 -20.45
CA ARG A 301 6.26 13.55 -20.96
C ARG A 301 4.91 12.87 -21.04
N GLN A 302 4.84 11.62 -21.52
CA GLN A 302 3.59 10.84 -21.59
C GLN A 302 3.00 10.55 -20.21
N ARG A 303 3.86 10.24 -19.22
CA ARG A 303 3.45 9.94 -17.84
C ARG A 303 2.88 11.14 -17.09
N ARG A 304 3.18 12.37 -17.53
CA ARG A 304 2.60 13.62 -17.00
C ARG A 304 2.65 13.69 -15.47
N MET A 305 3.77 13.29 -14.85
CA MET A 305 3.81 13.04 -13.41
C MET A 305 3.51 14.30 -12.58
N VAL A 306 4.10 15.44 -12.96
CA VAL A 306 3.90 16.71 -12.26
C VAL A 306 2.45 17.19 -12.43
N ASP A 307 1.91 17.12 -13.64
CA ASP A 307 0.53 17.54 -13.91
C ASP A 307 -0.49 16.62 -13.22
N ASN A 308 -0.23 15.32 -13.19
CA ASN A 308 -1.05 14.32 -12.50
C ASN A 308 -1.07 14.55 -10.97
N ALA A 309 0.08 14.82 -10.36
CA ALA A 309 0.16 15.13 -8.93
C ALA A 309 -0.57 16.43 -8.58
N ARG A 310 -0.41 17.48 -9.40
CA ARG A 310 -1.14 18.75 -9.26
C ARG A 310 -2.65 18.55 -9.41
N TRP A 311 -3.06 17.79 -10.42
CA TRP A 311 -4.46 17.45 -10.66
C TRP A 311 -5.03 16.71 -9.44
N LEU A 312 -4.33 15.71 -8.91
CA LEU A 312 -4.76 14.97 -7.73
C LEU A 312 -4.94 15.88 -6.51
N GLY A 313 -3.92 16.70 -6.22
CA GLY A 313 -3.97 17.66 -5.12
C GLY A 313 -5.17 18.60 -5.21
N ALA A 314 -5.42 19.16 -6.40
CA ALA A 314 -6.57 20.04 -6.64
C ALA A 314 -7.91 19.31 -6.47
N ARG A 315 -8.03 18.05 -6.92
CA ARG A 315 -9.25 17.26 -6.75
C ARG A 315 -9.52 16.94 -5.29
N LEU A 316 -8.52 16.47 -4.55
CA LEU A 316 -8.69 16.14 -3.14
C LEU A 316 -8.92 17.39 -2.28
N ALA A 317 -8.34 18.54 -2.64
CA ALA A 317 -8.52 19.80 -1.91
C ALA A 317 -9.97 20.32 -1.95
N SER A 318 -10.80 19.85 -2.88
CA SER A 318 -12.23 20.17 -2.92
C SER A 318 -13.04 19.53 -1.79
N ARG A 319 -12.46 18.57 -1.06
CA ARG A 319 -13.12 17.88 0.03
C ARG A 319 -12.93 18.60 1.36
N ALA A 320 -14.04 18.86 2.05
CA ALA A 320 -14.06 19.55 3.34
C ALA A 320 -13.52 18.69 4.50
N ASP A 321 -13.31 17.40 4.32
CA ASP A 321 -12.76 16.47 5.33
C ASP A 321 -11.27 16.16 5.13
N LEU A 322 -10.60 16.82 4.19
CA LEU A 322 -9.17 16.67 3.95
C LEU A 322 -8.44 18.01 4.13
N THR A 323 -7.22 17.97 4.69
CA THR A 323 -6.21 19.02 4.57
C THR A 323 -5.21 18.55 3.55
N VAL A 324 -5.22 19.14 2.35
CA VAL A 324 -4.33 18.71 1.26
C VAL A 324 -3.14 19.65 1.16
N ILE A 325 -1.93 19.08 1.18
CA ILE A 325 -0.67 19.80 1.04
C ILE A 325 0.01 19.31 -0.24
N PRO A 326 -0.15 20.03 -1.37
CA PRO A 326 0.61 19.74 -2.57
C PRO A 326 2.05 20.28 -2.43
N GLN A 327 3.05 19.48 -2.80
CA GLN A 327 4.45 19.86 -2.71
C GLN A 327 5.24 19.44 -3.96
N LEU A 328 5.75 20.41 -4.70
CA LEU A 328 6.73 20.20 -5.76
C LEU A 328 8.13 20.19 -5.14
N ILE A 329 8.91 19.13 -5.37
CA ILE A 329 10.27 18.97 -4.81
C ILE A 329 11.29 19.48 -5.85
N PRO A 330 11.97 20.60 -5.61
CA PRO A 330 12.87 21.20 -6.59
C PRO A 330 14.00 20.26 -7.01
N GLY A 331 14.24 20.19 -8.32
CA GLY A 331 15.34 19.42 -8.93
C GLY A 331 15.27 17.90 -8.77
N ALA A 332 14.29 17.37 -8.05
CA ALA A 332 14.18 15.94 -7.81
C ALA A 332 13.63 15.21 -9.05
N ASP A 333 14.30 14.14 -9.46
CA ASP A 333 13.78 13.15 -10.39
C ASP A 333 12.90 12.11 -9.66
N HIS A 334 12.41 11.10 -10.39
CA HIS A 334 11.47 10.11 -9.84
C HIS A 334 12.07 9.31 -8.67
N GLY A 335 13.35 8.95 -8.74
CA GLY A 335 14.01 8.18 -7.68
C GLY A 335 14.28 9.06 -6.45
N GLN A 336 14.78 10.29 -6.66
CA GLN A 336 15.01 11.24 -5.58
C GLN A 336 13.70 11.68 -4.90
N ALA A 337 12.58 11.70 -5.64
CA ALA A 337 11.27 12.04 -5.09
C ALA A 337 10.80 11.06 -4.01
N LEU A 338 11.21 9.78 -4.04
CA LEU A 338 10.90 8.82 -2.97
C LEU A 338 11.46 9.30 -1.63
N ARG A 339 12.80 9.41 -1.52
CA ARG A 339 13.45 9.80 -0.26
C ARG A 339 13.04 11.21 0.15
N ARG A 340 13.02 12.17 -0.79
CA ARG A 340 12.70 13.57 -0.46
C ARG A 340 11.24 13.76 -0.07
N GLY A 341 10.30 13.05 -0.70
CA GLY A 341 8.89 13.06 -0.33
C GLY A 341 8.65 12.46 1.05
N LEU A 342 9.28 11.32 1.34
CA LEU A 342 9.25 10.69 2.67
C LEU A 342 9.81 11.63 3.77
N CYS A 343 10.97 12.23 3.53
CA CYS A 343 11.60 13.18 4.45
C CYS A 343 10.72 14.41 4.70
N PHE A 344 10.05 14.92 3.66
CA PHE A 344 9.13 16.04 3.79
C PHE A 344 7.93 15.68 4.65
N GLY A 345 7.32 14.50 4.43
CA GLY A 345 6.22 13.97 5.25
C GLY A 345 6.61 13.83 6.71
N LEU A 346 7.74 13.18 6.99
CA LEU A 346 8.29 13.04 8.34
C LEU A 346 8.54 14.40 9.01
N GLY A 347 9.09 15.37 8.27
CA GLY A 347 9.32 16.72 8.77
C GLY A 347 8.02 17.45 9.15
N GLN A 348 7.00 17.39 8.30
CA GLN A 348 5.69 18.00 8.59
C GLN A 348 5.01 17.34 9.79
N TRP A 349 5.02 16.00 9.83
CA TRP A 349 4.34 15.22 10.85
C TRP A 349 4.95 15.41 12.25
N THR A 350 6.28 15.38 12.34
CA THR A 350 7.00 15.60 13.60
C THR A 350 6.91 17.05 14.08
N ALA A 351 6.88 18.03 13.17
CA ALA A 351 6.67 19.44 13.53
C ALA A 351 5.24 19.71 14.03
N ASN A 352 4.22 19.12 13.40
CA ASN A 352 2.83 19.20 13.87
C ASN A 352 2.68 18.64 15.27
N ARG A 353 3.32 17.50 15.54
CA ARG A 353 3.33 16.88 16.88
C ARG A 353 3.92 17.81 17.93
N ARG A 354 5.10 18.38 17.68
CA ARG A 354 5.73 19.33 18.63
C ARG A 354 4.83 20.53 18.91
N ARG A 355 4.17 21.09 17.88
CA ARG A 355 3.22 22.19 18.07
C ARG A 355 2.03 21.78 18.93
N ALA A 356 1.48 20.59 18.72
CA ALA A 356 0.37 20.08 19.53
C ALA A 356 0.79 19.87 20.99
N GLU A 357 1.96 19.25 21.25
CA GLU A 357 2.50 19.01 22.59
C GLU A 357 2.78 20.33 23.35
N LEU A 358 3.31 21.34 22.66
CA LEU A 358 3.51 22.68 23.22
C LEU A 358 2.18 23.36 23.55
N ALA A 359 1.16 23.23 22.70
CA ALA A 359 -0.15 23.82 22.93
C ALA A 359 -0.89 23.17 24.11
N THR A 360 -0.64 21.89 24.38
CA THR A 360 -1.25 21.14 25.50
C THR A 360 -0.39 21.12 26.78
N GLY A 361 0.78 21.76 26.78
CA GLY A 361 1.70 21.80 27.94
C GLY A 361 2.35 20.45 28.28
N THR A 362 2.33 19.49 27.36
CA THR A 362 2.83 18.11 27.56
C THR A 362 4.19 17.84 26.90
N ALA A 363 4.88 18.89 26.44
CA ALA A 363 6.22 18.75 25.90
C ALA A 363 7.17 18.16 26.97
N PRO A 364 7.91 17.08 26.67
CA PRO A 364 8.95 16.61 27.58
C PRO A 364 10.03 17.70 27.71
N ARG A 365 10.42 17.99 28.96
CA ARG A 365 11.47 18.96 29.31
C ARG A 365 12.83 18.53 28.81
#